data_AF-A0A0G1NH95-F1
#
_entry.id   AF-A0A0G1NH95-F1
#
_cell.length_a   1.000
_cell.length_b   1.000
_cell.length_c   1.000
_cell.angle_alpha   90.00
_cell.angle_beta   90.00
_cell.angle_gamma   90.00
#
_symmetry.space_group_name_H-M   'P 1'
#
loop_
_entity.id
_entity.type
_entity.pdbx_description
1 polymer ?
#
loop_
_entity_poly.entity_id
_entity_poly.type
_entity_poly.pdbx_seq_one_letter_code
_entity_poly.pdbx_strand_id
1 'polypeptide(L)'
;SPKILTLGLVILGIALLTYKVGPYFVPAIVDNRPLTRFEVWSRLEKSYGKQTLDDLVNEKILDLAIAQSGVSIPQAKIDDQIKTLEKQFEGSGGLDQILSEQGLTRAELTKQVVTQLSVEEILKDEVVPSEEEIAQQFADNKDTLYKDKKLDEVKADITTELTQTKLRDAFLTWFAEVKKTAKVKSFGL
;
A
#
# COMPACT_ATOMS: atom_id res chain seq x y z
N SER A 1 25.91 -53.40 -15.18
CA SER A 1 24.75 -53.26 -16.09
C SER A 1 24.31 -51.81 -16.19
N PRO A 2 23.99 -51.28 -17.39
CA PRO A 2 23.55 -49.90 -17.59
C PRO A 2 22.30 -49.52 -16.77
N LYS A 3 21.50 -50.51 -16.36
CA LYS A 3 20.33 -50.37 -15.47
C LYS A 3 20.67 -49.95 -14.04
N ILE A 4 21.85 -50.34 -13.52
CA ILE A 4 22.29 -49.98 -12.16
C ILE A 4 22.85 -48.55 -12.15
N LEU A 5 23.53 -48.16 -13.23
CA LEU A 5 24.07 -46.81 -13.41
C LEU A 5 22.97 -45.76 -13.58
N THR A 6 21.93 -46.09 -14.35
CA THR A 6 20.73 -45.25 -14.51
C THR A 6 19.93 -45.13 -13.21
N LEU A 7 19.77 -46.22 -12.45
CA LEU A 7 19.12 -46.19 -11.14
C LEU A 7 19.90 -45.32 -10.13
N GLY A 8 21.23 -45.42 -10.12
CA GLY A 8 22.09 -44.57 -9.28
C GLY A 8 21.98 -43.08 -9.63
N LEU A 9 21.89 -42.74 -10.92
CA LEU A 9 21.68 -41.36 -11.38
C LEU A 9 20.30 -40.80 -11.01
N VAL A 10 19.25 -41.63 -11.04
CA VAL A 10 17.91 -41.22 -10.60
C VAL A 10 17.89 -40.94 -9.10
N ILE A 11 18.51 -41.80 -8.29
CA ILE A 11 18.61 -41.60 -6.83
C ILE A 11 19.43 -40.35 -6.50
N LEU A 12 20.54 -40.12 -7.20
CA LEU A 12 21.37 -38.92 -7.03
C LEU A 12 20.63 -37.65 -7.46
N GLY A 13 19.85 -37.71 -8.55
CA GLY A 13 19.00 -36.62 -9.02
C GLY A 13 17.89 -36.27 -8.03
N ILE A 14 17.24 -37.27 -7.43
CA ILE A 14 16.24 -37.08 -6.37
C ILE A 14 16.90 -36.47 -5.12
N ALA A 15 18.07 -36.95 -4.72
CA ALA A 15 18.80 -36.40 -3.57
C ALA A 15 19.19 -34.93 -3.78
N LEU A 16 19.68 -34.57 -4.98
CA LEU A 16 20.00 -33.18 -5.36
C LEU A 16 18.75 -32.28 -5.44
N LEU A 17 17.63 -32.82 -5.94
CA LEU A 17 16.34 -32.13 -5.92
C LEU A 17 15.89 -31.88 -4.48
N THR A 18 15.94 -32.87 -3.60
CA THR A 18 15.61 -32.69 -2.17
C THR A 18 16.59 -31.78 -1.43
N TYR A 19 17.85 -31.68 -1.86
CA TYR A 19 18.81 -30.76 -1.25
C TYR A 19 18.55 -29.30 -1.61
N LYS A 20 18.15 -29.02 -2.87
CA LYS A 20 17.76 -27.67 -3.30
C LYS A 20 16.33 -27.28 -2.91
N VAL A 21 15.41 -28.24 -2.86
CA VAL A 21 13.97 -28.03 -2.61
C VAL A 21 13.62 -28.23 -1.12
N GLY A 22 14.41 -29.01 -0.38
CA GLY A 22 14.23 -29.25 1.05
C GLY A 22 14.18 -27.97 1.89
N PRO A 23 15.11 -27.00 1.72
CA PRO A 23 15.04 -25.70 2.40
C PRO A 23 13.82 -24.85 2.03
N TYR A 24 13.21 -25.11 0.86
CA TYR A 24 11.97 -24.43 0.48
C TYR A 24 10.82 -24.87 1.37
N PHE A 25 10.70 -26.16 1.69
CA PHE A 25 9.63 -26.72 2.54
C PHE A 25 9.96 -26.77 4.03
N VAL A 26 11.24 -26.90 4.38
CA VAL A 26 11.76 -26.98 5.74
C VAL A 26 12.80 -25.87 5.92
N PRO A 27 12.37 -24.63 6.18
CA PRO A 27 13.28 -23.50 6.32
C PRO A 27 14.26 -23.61 7.49
N ALA A 28 13.93 -24.38 8.52
CA ALA A 28 14.79 -24.54 9.70
C ALA A 28 14.62 -25.92 10.36
N ILE A 29 15.64 -26.36 11.11
CA ILE A 29 15.61 -27.56 11.95
C ILE A 29 16.18 -27.16 13.33
N VAL A 30 15.48 -27.50 14.41
CA VAL A 30 15.92 -27.25 15.80
C VAL A 30 15.97 -28.58 16.54
N ASP A 31 17.15 -29.01 17.01
CA ASP A 31 17.35 -30.30 17.69
C ASP A 31 16.70 -31.49 16.95
N ASN A 32 17.01 -31.65 15.66
CA ASN A 32 16.43 -32.67 14.77
C ASN A 32 14.90 -32.59 14.58
N ARG A 33 14.25 -31.49 14.99
CA ARG A 33 12.83 -31.23 14.69
C ARG A 33 12.71 -30.22 13.56
N PRO A 34 12.16 -30.61 12.40
CA PRO A 34 12.01 -29.70 11.27
C PRO A 34 10.88 -28.69 11.52
N LEU A 35 11.16 -27.41 11.28
CA LEU A 35 10.17 -26.35 11.19
C LEU A 35 9.76 -26.24 9.71
N THR A 36 8.48 -26.51 9.42
CA THR A 36 7.99 -26.54 8.03
C THR A 36 7.40 -25.19 7.62
N ARG A 37 7.41 -24.88 6.31
CA ARG A 37 6.68 -23.71 5.78
C ARG A 37 5.20 -23.75 6.09
N PHE A 38 4.59 -24.93 6.10
CA PHE A 38 3.18 -25.08 6.43
C PHE A 38 2.90 -24.65 7.88
N GLU A 39 3.78 -25.02 8.82
CA GLU A 39 3.67 -24.56 10.21
C GLU A 39 3.81 -23.03 10.32
N VAL A 40 4.77 -22.44 9.61
CA VAL A 40 4.95 -20.99 9.55
C VAL A 40 3.71 -20.31 8.95
N TRP A 41 3.22 -20.78 7.79
CA TRP A 41 2.03 -20.25 7.14
C TRP A 41 0.81 -20.40 8.05
N SER A 42 0.52 -21.59 8.57
CA SER A 42 -0.62 -21.81 9.47
C SER A 42 -0.58 -20.86 10.67
N ARG A 43 0.60 -20.58 11.22
CA ARG A 43 0.76 -19.61 12.31
C ARG A 43 0.55 -18.17 11.86
N LEU A 44 1.01 -17.79 10.67
CA LEU A 44 0.78 -16.46 10.09
C LEU A 44 -0.69 -16.25 9.75
N GLU A 45 -1.34 -17.21 9.11
CA GLU A 45 -2.77 -17.16 8.78
C GLU A 45 -3.63 -17.07 10.03
N LYS A 46 -3.30 -17.84 11.07
CA LYS A 46 -4.00 -17.76 12.36
C LYS A 46 -3.80 -16.41 13.05
N SER A 47 -2.63 -15.81 12.94
CA SER A 47 -2.29 -14.55 13.63
C SER A 47 -2.74 -13.31 12.86
N TYR A 48 -2.62 -13.31 11.54
CA TYR A 48 -2.76 -12.15 10.67
C TYR A 48 -3.74 -12.36 9.51
N GLY A 49 -4.04 -13.60 9.15
CA GLY A 49 -4.79 -13.94 7.94
C GLY A 49 -6.14 -13.23 7.84
N LYS A 50 -6.94 -13.20 8.91
CA LYS A 50 -8.24 -12.52 8.91
C LYS A 50 -8.11 -11.03 8.60
N GLN A 51 -7.15 -10.34 9.22
CA GLN A 51 -6.91 -8.92 8.98
C GLN A 51 -6.39 -8.69 7.55
N THR A 52 -5.40 -9.47 7.13
CA THR A 52 -4.84 -9.39 5.77
C THR A 52 -5.92 -9.65 4.70
N LEU A 53 -6.83 -10.60 4.92
CA LEU A 53 -7.95 -10.83 4.00
C LEU A 53 -8.90 -9.63 3.94
N ASP A 54 -9.25 -9.03 5.07
CA ASP A 54 -10.11 -7.83 5.07
C ASP A 54 -9.44 -6.66 4.36
N ASP A 55 -8.15 -6.43 4.62
CA ASP A 55 -7.36 -5.38 3.96
C ASP A 55 -7.31 -5.59 2.44
N LEU A 56 -7.03 -6.82 1.98
CA LEU A 56 -7.02 -7.16 0.55
C LEU A 56 -8.40 -7.04 -0.09
N VAL A 57 -9.48 -7.40 0.62
CA VAL A 57 -10.85 -7.20 0.12
C VAL A 57 -11.15 -5.71 -0.04
N ASN A 58 -10.79 -4.88 0.96
CA ASN A 58 -10.96 -3.43 0.89
C ASN A 58 -10.14 -2.83 -0.26
N GLU A 59 -8.88 -3.24 -0.44
CA GLU A 59 -8.05 -2.83 -1.57
C GLU A 59 -8.71 -3.20 -2.91
N LYS A 60 -9.27 -4.40 -3.04
CA LYS A 60 -9.97 -4.81 -4.27
C LYS A 60 -11.26 -4.08 -4.53
N ILE A 61 -12.02 -3.74 -3.48
CA ILE A 61 -13.20 -2.88 -3.62
C ILE A 61 -12.77 -1.50 -4.14
N LEU A 62 -11.68 -0.94 -3.60
CA LEU A 62 -11.16 0.35 -4.02
C LEU A 62 -10.65 0.33 -5.47
N ASP A 63 -9.81 -0.65 -5.83
CA ASP A 63 -9.30 -0.85 -7.20
C ASP A 63 -10.46 -0.90 -8.21
N LEU A 64 -11.54 -1.63 -7.89
CA LEU A 64 -12.73 -1.75 -8.75
C LEU A 64 -13.51 -0.44 -8.84
N ALA A 65 -13.69 0.28 -7.74
CA ALA A 65 -14.40 1.55 -7.73
C ALA A 65 -13.68 2.62 -8.56
N ILE A 66 -12.35 2.68 -8.46
CA ILE A 66 -11.51 3.54 -9.29
C ILE A 66 -11.65 3.15 -10.77
N ALA A 67 -11.58 1.86 -11.10
CA ALA A 67 -11.77 1.43 -12.48
C ALA A 67 -13.16 1.78 -13.05
N GLN A 68 -14.20 1.76 -12.20
CA GLN A 68 -15.57 2.10 -12.58
C GLN A 68 -15.82 3.60 -12.72
N SER A 69 -15.05 4.46 -12.05
CA SER A 69 -15.18 5.92 -12.18
C SER A 69 -14.73 6.43 -13.55
N GLY A 70 -13.93 5.63 -14.28
CA GLY A 70 -13.40 6.00 -15.60
C GLY A 70 -12.29 7.06 -15.54
N VAL A 71 -11.79 7.38 -14.35
CA VAL A 71 -10.68 8.32 -14.15
C VAL A 71 -9.40 7.71 -14.71
N SER A 72 -8.64 8.51 -15.46
CA SER A 72 -7.32 8.14 -15.99
C SER A 72 -6.29 9.19 -15.59
N ILE A 73 -5.28 8.77 -14.84
CA ILE A 73 -4.20 9.66 -14.39
C ILE A 73 -3.12 9.73 -15.48
N PRO A 74 -2.74 10.93 -15.96
CA PRO A 74 -1.65 11.09 -16.91
C PRO A 74 -0.33 10.61 -16.32
N GLN A 75 0.51 9.95 -17.13
CA GLN A 75 1.83 9.47 -16.70
C GLN A 75 2.70 10.59 -16.12
N ALA A 76 2.62 11.80 -16.68
CA ALA A 76 3.36 12.96 -16.17
C ALA A 76 3.03 13.27 -14.69
N LYS A 77 1.76 13.17 -14.27
CA LYS A 77 1.38 13.39 -12.86
C LYS A 77 1.98 12.32 -11.94
N ILE A 78 2.01 11.07 -12.41
CA ILE A 78 2.59 9.94 -11.66
C ILE A 78 4.09 10.16 -11.50
N ASP A 79 4.79 10.51 -12.58
CA ASP A 79 6.22 10.75 -12.58
C ASP A 79 6.61 11.94 -11.69
N ASP A 80 5.82 13.01 -11.71
CA ASP A 80 6.07 14.19 -10.87
C ASP A 80 5.86 13.90 -9.38
N GLN A 81 4.87 13.06 -9.03
CA GLN A 81 4.68 12.61 -7.65
C GLN A 81 5.84 11.71 -7.20
N ILE A 82 6.29 10.77 -8.05
CA ILE A 82 7.44 9.92 -7.75
C ILE A 82 8.72 10.77 -7.56
N LYS A 83 8.97 11.77 -8.42
CA LYS A 83 10.10 12.69 -8.26
C LYS A 83 10.04 13.49 -6.96
N THR A 84 8.84 13.87 -6.53
CA THR A 84 8.65 14.55 -5.24
C THR A 84 9.06 13.64 -4.09
N LEU A 85 8.66 12.37 -4.13
CA LEU A 85 9.09 11.38 -3.15
C LEU A 85 10.60 11.13 -3.21
N GLU A 86 11.19 11.05 -4.41
CA GLU A 86 12.64 10.92 -4.57
C GLU A 86 13.39 12.06 -3.87
N LYS A 87 13.00 13.31 -4.13
CA LYS A 87 13.57 14.49 -3.48
C LYS A 87 13.43 14.48 -1.97
N GLN A 88 12.29 14.00 -1.47
CA GLN A 88 12.04 13.91 -0.03
C GLN A 88 13.02 12.93 0.66
N PHE A 89 13.42 11.86 -0.03
CA PHE A 89 14.29 10.80 0.53
C PHE A 89 15.75 10.86 0.05
N GLU A 90 16.13 11.86 -0.76
CA GLU A 90 17.52 12.07 -1.21
C GLU A 90 18.51 12.15 -0.03
N GLY A 91 18.10 12.78 1.08
CA GLY A 91 18.90 12.88 2.31
C GLY A 91 18.98 11.60 3.16
N SER A 92 18.18 10.57 2.84
CA SER A 92 18.01 9.34 3.64
C SER A 92 18.53 8.08 2.95
N GLY A 93 19.39 8.22 1.92
CA GLY A 93 19.90 7.10 1.12
C GLY A 93 19.12 6.85 -0.17
N GLY A 94 18.11 7.68 -0.45
CA GLY A 94 17.30 7.60 -1.66
C GLY A 94 16.08 6.68 -1.53
N LEU A 95 15.07 6.97 -2.35
CA LEU A 95 13.79 6.24 -2.33
C LEU A 95 13.95 4.74 -2.52
N ASP A 96 14.85 4.29 -3.40
CA ASP A 96 15.08 2.86 -3.67
C ASP A 96 15.57 2.09 -2.45
N GLN A 97 16.42 2.71 -1.63
CA GLN A 97 16.90 2.08 -0.41
C GLN A 97 15.75 1.91 0.59
N ILE A 98 14.94 2.95 0.78
CA ILE A 98 13.79 2.92 1.68
C ILE A 98 12.78 1.85 1.24
N LEU A 99 12.49 1.75 -0.05
CA LEU A 99 11.61 0.71 -0.59
C LEU A 99 12.16 -0.69 -0.31
N SER A 100 13.47 -0.91 -0.56
CA SER A 100 14.13 -2.20 -0.32
C SER A 100 14.08 -2.61 1.16
N GLU A 101 14.35 -1.68 2.07
CA GLU A 101 14.28 -1.91 3.52
C GLU A 101 12.86 -2.30 3.99
N GLN A 102 11.83 -1.77 3.32
CA GLN A 102 10.43 -2.11 3.57
C GLN A 102 9.95 -3.35 2.81
N GLY A 103 10.81 -3.96 1.97
CA GLY A 103 10.45 -5.08 1.11
C GLY A 103 9.48 -4.73 -0.01
N LEU A 104 9.44 -3.45 -0.43
CA LEU A 104 8.59 -2.92 -1.48
C LEU A 104 9.37 -2.72 -2.79
N THR A 105 8.66 -2.79 -3.90
CA THR A 105 9.17 -2.51 -5.24
C THR A 105 8.71 -1.14 -5.74
N ARG A 106 9.44 -0.59 -6.73
CA ARG A 106 9.00 0.60 -7.47
C ARG A 106 7.61 0.44 -8.08
N ALA A 107 7.26 -0.75 -8.55
CA ALA A 107 5.95 -1.03 -9.13
C ALA A 107 4.82 -0.93 -8.09
N GLU A 108 5.05 -1.43 -6.88
CA GLU A 108 4.10 -1.30 -5.76
C GLU A 108 3.94 0.17 -5.35
N LEU A 109 5.03 0.93 -5.28
CA LEU A 109 4.96 2.37 -5.03
C LEU A 109 4.16 3.09 -6.13
N THR A 110 4.44 2.81 -7.40
CA THR A 110 3.71 3.39 -8.52
C THR A 110 2.22 3.06 -8.43
N LYS A 111 1.86 1.82 -8.06
CA LYS A 111 0.45 1.45 -7.84
C LYS A 111 -0.17 2.32 -6.74
N GLN A 112 0.50 2.49 -5.60
CA GLN A 112 0.01 3.33 -4.50
C GLN A 112 -0.19 4.79 -4.93
N VAL A 113 0.77 5.35 -5.67
CA VAL A 113 0.67 6.71 -6.22
C VAL A 113 -0.51 6.84 -7.18
N VAL A 114 -0.71 5.87 -8.08
CA VAL A 114 -1.85 5.88 -9.00
C VAL A 114 -3.17 5.80 -8.24
N THR A 115 -3.27 4.92 -7.24
CA THR A 115 -4.48 4.81 -6.40
C THR A 115 -4.76 6.12 -5.68
N GLN A 116 -3.75 6.74 -5.07
CA GLN A 116 -3.88 8.03 -4.40
C GLN A 116 -4.38 9.13 -5.36
N LEU A 117 -3.69 9.32 -6.48
CA LEU A 117 -4.06 10.35 -7.47
C LEU A 117 -5.45 10.11 -8.07
N SER A 118 -5.85 8.85 -8.20
CA SER A 118 -7.19 8.51 -8.69
C SER A 118 -8.27 8.88 -7.69
N VAL A 119 -8.07 8.61 -6.39
CA VAL A 119 -9.00 9.02 -5.34
C VAL A 119 -9.10 10.54 -5.25
N GLU A 120 -7.96 11.24 -5.31
CA GLU A 120 -7.92 12.71 -5.34
C GLU A 120 -8.71 13.27 -6.53
N GLU A 121 -8.56 12.71 -7.72
CA GLU A 121 -9.28 13.16 -8.91
C GLU A 121 -10.79 12.82 -8.85
N ILE A 122 -11.18 11.68 -8.25
CA ILE A 122 -12.59 11.31 -8.04
C ILE A 122 -13.28 12.29 -7.08
N LEU A 123 -12.59 12.73 -6.03
CA LEU A 123 -13.15 13.54 -4.94
C LEU A 123 -12.83 15.03 -5.07
N LYS A 124 -12.14 15.46 -6.14
CA LYS A 124 -11.61 16.83 -6.29
C LYS A 124 -12.64 17.93 -6.06
N ASP A 125 -13.90 17.70 -6.46
CA ASP A 125 -14.96 18.68 -6.38
C ASP A 125 -15.56 18.76 -4.95
N GLU A 126 -15.42 17.71 -4.15
CA GLU A 126 -15.90 17.64 -2.77
C GLU A 126 -14.89 18.22 -1.76
N VAL A 127 -13.62 18.35 -2.15
CA VAL A 127 -12.51 18.69 -1.24
C VAL A 127 -12.07 20.14 -1.31
N VAL A 128 -12.72 20.97 -2.13
CA VAL A 128 -12.39 22.40 -2.25
C VAL A 128 -12.85 23.15 -0.99
N PRO A 129 -11.95 23.79 -0.23
CA PRO A 129 -12.33 24.64 0.90
C PRO A 129 -12.99 25.94 0.42
N SER A 130 -14.06 26.35 1.10
CA SER A 130 -14.69 27.65 0.91
C SER A 130 -13.86 28.76 1.55
N GLU A 131 -14.07 30.01 1.12
CA GLU A 131 -13.40 31.17 1.72
C GLU A 131 -13.76 31.34 3.20
N GLU A 132 -14.99 30.96 3.59
CA GLU A 132 -15.45 31.00 4.97
C GLU A 132 -14.68 30.01 5.85
N GLU A 133 -14.49 28.77 5.39
CA GLU A 133 -13.70 27.76 6.12
C GLU A 133 -12.23 28.19 6.27
N ILE A 134 -11.65 28.80 5.23
CA ILE A 134 -10.28 29.32 5.27
C ILE A 134 -10.17 30.47 6.29
N ALA A 135 -11.13 31.41 6.27
CA ALA A 135 -11.14 32.53 7.20
C ALA A 135 -11.35 32.07 8.64
N GLN A 136 -12.21 31.07 8.85
CA GLN A 136 -12.46 30.47 10.15
C GLN A 136 -11.21 29.75 10.68
N GLN A 137 -10.57 28.90 9.87
CA GLN A 137 -9.34 28.20 10.27
C GLN A 137 -8.22 29.18 10.64
N PHE A 138 -8.10 30.29 9.92
CA PHE A 138 -7.16 31.35 10.29
C PHE A 138 -7.52 32.01 11.63
N ALA A 139 -8.80 32.33 11.85
CA ALA A 139 -9.27 32.96 13.07
C ALA A 139 -9.07 32.06 14.30
N ASP A 140 -9.41 30.77 14.19
CA ASP A 140 -9.32 29.79 15.27
C ASP A 140 -7.88 29.54 15.72
N ASN A 141 -6.91 29.74 14.82
CA ASN A 141 -5.48 29.52 15.09
C ASN A 141 -4.65 30.83 15.12
N LYS A 142 -5.32 31.98 15.15
CA LYS A 142 -4.68 33.30 15.05
C LYS A 142 -3.71 33.57 16.20
N ASP A 143 -4.06 33.14 17.40
CA ASP A 143 -3.26 33.38 18.60
C ASP A 143 -2.19 32.31 18.84
N THR A 144 -2.20 31.23 18.04
CA THR A 144 -1.30 30.08 18.17
C THR A 144 -0.39 29.97 16.95
N LEU A 145 -0.85 29.32 15.88
CA LEU A 145 -0.05 28.96 14.70
C LEU A 145 0.20 30.16 13.77
N TYR A 146 -0.72 31.12 13.75
CA TYR A 146 -0.67 32.28 12.85
C TYR A 146 -0.42 33.59 13.58
N LYS A 147 0.16 33.52 14.79
CA LYS A 147 0.53 34.70 15.54
C LYS A 147 1.42 35.60 14.71
N ASP A 148 1.07 36.88 14.65
CA ASP A 148 1.75 37.93 13.88
C ASP A 148 1.76 37.73 12.35
N LYS A 149 1.05 36.72 11.82
CA LYS A 149 0.89 36.49 10.37
C LYS A 149 -0.43 37.06 9.86
N LYS A 150 -0.45 37.46 8.59
CA LYS A 150 -1.67 37.86 7.87
C LYS A 150 -2.25 36.66 7.12
N LEU A 151 -3.57 36.69 6.90
CA LEU A 151 -4.27 35.64 6.16
C LEU A 151 -3.62 35.35 4.81
N ASP A 152 -3.26 36.38 4.03
CA ASP A 152 -2.64 36.22 2.71
C ASP A 152 -1.31 35.46 2.75
N GLU A 153 -0.58 35.51 3.86
CA GLU A 153 0.72 34.83 4.03
C GLU A 153 0.56 33.34 4.31
N VAL A 154 -0.57 32.93 4.87
CA VAL A 154 -0.84 31.53 5.29
C VAL A 154 -2.00 30.89 4.57
N LYS A 155 -2.69 31.63 3.67
CA LYS A 155 -3.87 31.15 2.95
C LYS A 155 -3.59 29.86 2.19
N ALA A 156 -2.43 29.75 1.54
CA ALA A 156 -2.05 28.56 0.78
C ALA A 156 -1.85 27.33 1.68
N ASP A 157 -1.19 27.51 2.82
CA ASP A 157 -0.96 26.43 3.80
C ASP A 157 -2.29 25.97 4.42
N ILE A 158 -3.14 26.92 4.84
CA ILE A 158 -4.50 26.65 5.35
C ILE A 158 -5.32 25.90 4.31
N THR A 159 -5.30 26.36 3.06
CA THR A 159 -6.05 25.71 1.97
C THR A 159 -5.57 24.27 1.78
N THR A 160 -4.26 24.04 1.82
CA THR A 160 -3.68 22.70 1.68
C THR A 160 -4.11 21.79 2.83
N GLU A 161 -4.01 22.26 4.07
CA GLU A 161 -4.41 21.51 5.26
C GLU A 161 -5.91 21.17 5.27
N LEU A 162 -6.76 22.15 4.93
CA LEU A 162 -8.20 21.94 4.81
C LEU A 162 -8.53 20.98 3.68
N THR A 163 -7.85 21.08 2.54
CA THR A 163 -8.04 20.15 1.41
C THR A 163 -7.69 18.72 1.81
N GLN A 164 -6.56 18.52 2.51
CA GLN A 164 -6.17 17.20 3.01
C GLN A 164 -7.17 16.63 4.02
N THR A 165 -7.67 17.48 4.92
CA THR A 165 -8.68 17.11 5.92
C THR A 165 -9.98 16.70 5.24
N LYS A 166 -10.47 17.53 4.31
CA LYS A 166 -11.67 17.24 3.52
C LYS A 166 -11.50 15.99 2.67
N LEU A 167 -10.35 15.78 2.05
CA LEU A 167 -10.07 14.59 1.25
C LEU A 167 -10.16 13.32 2.09
N ARG A 168 -9.59 13.32 3.30
CA ARG A 168 -9.71 12.20 4.23
C ARG A 168 -11.19 11.91 4.55
N ASP A 169 -11.95 12.94 4.91
CA ASP A 169 -13.32 12.79 5.36
C ASP A 169 -14.27 12.41 4.21
N ALA A 170 -14.07 13.00 3.03
CA ALA A 170 -14.74 12.63 1.79
C ALA A 170 -14.41 11.19 1.40
N PHE A 171 -13.14 10.77 1.47
CA PHE A 171 -12.75 9.39 1.20
C PHE A 171 -13.43 8.40 2.14
N LEU A 172 -13.45 8.67 3.45
CA LEU A 172 -14.11 7.79 4.42
C LEU A 172 -15.61 7.63 4.11
N THR A 173 -16.27 8.72 3.76
CA THR A 173 -17.70 8.74 3.41
C THR A 173 -17.95 8.00 2.10
N TRP A 174 -17.24 8.37 1.05
CA TRP A 174 -17.32 7.76 -0.27
C TRP A 174 -17.02 6.26 -0.22
N PHE A 175 -15.92 5.87 0.43
CA PHE A 175 -15.51 4.47 0.49
C PHE A 175 -16.49 3.62 1.33
N ALA A 176 -17.12 4.20 2.35
CA ALA A 176 -18.19 3.52 3.08
C ALA A 176 -19.40 3.20 2.17
N GLU A 177 -19.78 4.12 1.27
CA GLU A 177 -20.84 3.88 0.30
C GLU A 177 -20.42 2.85 -0.76
N VAL A 178 -19.20 2.96 -1.29
CA VAL A 178 -18.63 1.96 -2.21
C VAL A 178 -18.68 0.57 -1.59
N LYS A 179 -18.26 0.41 -0.32
CA LYS A 179 -18.31 -0.88 0.39
C LYS A 179 -19.73 -1.45 0.52
N LYS A 180 -20.76 -0.62 0.70
CA LYS A 180 -22.16 -1.08 0.76
C LYS A 180 -22.64 -1.64 -0.58
N THR A 181 -22.15 -1.10 -1.70
CA THR A 181 -22.53 -1.56 -3.04
C THR A 181 -21.72 -2.77 -3.52
N ALA A 182 -20.56 -3.01 -2.92
CA ALA A 182 -19.68 -4.11 -3.27
C ALA A 182 -20.28 -5.48 -2.92
N LYS A 183 -20.28 -6.40 -3.89
CA LYS A 183 -20.72 -7.79 -3.70
C LYS A 183 -19.55 -8.67 -3.29
N VAL A 184 -19.37 -8.87 -2.00
CA VAL A 184 -18.32 -9.73 -1.45
C VAL A 184 -18.87 -11.12 -1.13
N LYS A 185 -18.20 -12.17 -1.63
CA LYS A 185 -18.41 -13.55 -1.21
C LYS A 185 -17.16 -14.02 -0.47
N SER A 186 -17.32 -14.39 0.80
CA SER A 186 -16.23 -14.95 1.60
C SER A 186 -16.38 -16.46 1.71
N PHE A 187 -15.26 -17.16 1.60
CA PHE A 187 -15.17 -18.62 1.75
C PHE A 187 -14.35 -19.03 2.99
N GLY A 188 -13.92 -18.05 3.80
CA GLY A 188 -12.97 -18.26 4.88
C GLY A 188 -11.52 -18.33 4.40
N LEU A 189 -10.60 -18.36 5.37
CA LEU A 189 -9.22 -18.83 5.20
C LEU A 189 -9.14 -20.23 5.80
#